data_AF-X0HHW8-F1
#
_entry.id   AF-X0HHW8-F1
#
_cell.length_a   1.000
_cell.length_b   1.000
_cell.length_c   1.000
_cell.angle_alpha   90.00
_cell.angle_beta   90.00
_cell.angle_gamma   90.00
#
_symmetry.space_group_name_H-M   'P 1'
#
loop_
_entity.id
_entity.type
_entity.pdbx_description
1 polymer ?
#
loop_
_entity_poly.entity_id
_entity_poly.type
_entity_poly.pdbx_seq_one_letter_code
_entity_poly.pdbx_strand_id
1 'polypeptide(L)'
;MSFKAVALPKSLSDPNQWDKLVDQYKEFRLLSLQLSPESFSSNYAREAEFTKDAWEARLSNPLASSIIIMSDPKPGSVDDLSLILNQPWLASLVLYGPLEAKTAAKTWEDLQKFEPGSTYFGPIADEIESAYVLNAIYVPPSQRRKGLANKLIEHAKELTVRQNEGKKAMLVLLVNFNSVAAMKCYEKSGFEVVHDYWFDDPNASGTTRGHAAVMRLDVGGN
;
A
#
# COMPACT_ATOMS: atom_id res chain seq x y z
N MET A 1 -11.97 9.48 -19.30
CA MET A 1 -11.39 10.23 -18.16
C MET A 1 -9.98 9.72 -17.96
N SER A 2 -8.98 10.59 -18.01
CA SER A 2 -7.59 10.21 -17.76
C SER A 2 -7.31 10.25 -16.25
N PHE A 3 -6.54 9.29 -15.77
CA PHE A 3 -6.14 9.18 -14.37
C PHE A 3 -4.65 9.42 -14.26
N LYS A 4 -4.17 9.87 -13.09
CA LYS A 4 -2.74 9.99 -12.78
C LYS A 4 -2.44 9.29 -11.45
N ALA A 5 -1.37 8.50 -11.41
CA ALA A 5 -0.86 7.91 -10.18
C ALA A 5 0.38 8.71 -9.76
N VAL A 6 0.47 9.09 -8.49
CA VAL A 6 1.59 9.86 -7.94
C VAL A 6 1.91 9.42 -6.52
N ALA A 7 3.19 9.43 -6.16
CA ALA A 7 3.63 9.33 -4.78
C ALA A 7 3.47 10.69 -4.08
N LEU A 8 2.91 10.67 -2.88
CA LEU A 8 2.77 11.86 -2.04
C LEU A 8 4.15 12.33 -1.55
N PRO A 9 4.36 13.65 -1.41
CA PRO A 9 5.60 14.19 -0.87
C PRO A 9 5.76 13.82 0.61
N LYS A 10 7.01 13.71 1.05
CA LYS A 10 7.40 13.36 2.43
C LYS A 10 7.41 14.54 3.39
N SER A 11 7.48 15.73 2.83
CA SER A 11 7.43 17.01 3.51
C SER A 11 7.07 18.07 2.48
N LEU A 12 6.54 19.19 2.96
CA LEU A 12 6.33 20.39 2.16
C LEU A 12 6.90 21.59 2.93
N SER A 13 7.49 22.53 2.20
CA SER A 13 8.08 23.72 2.82
C SER A 13 7.03 24.71 3.32
N ASP A 14 5.85 24.73 2.69
CA ASP A 14 4.70 25.53 3.15
C ASP A 14 3.90 24.73 4.20
N PRO A 15 3.85 25.19 5.47
CA PRO A 15 3.12 24.49 6.53
C PRO A 15 1.63 24.34 6.26
N ASN A 16 0.98 25.30 5.56
CA ASN A 16 -0.45 25.21 5.28
C ASN A 16 -0.73 24.13 4.23
N GLN A 17 0.16 23.97 3.24
CA GLN A 17 0.06 22.90 2.26
C GLN A 17 0.35 21.54 2.90
N TRP A 18 1.32 21.48 3.81
CA TRP A 18 1.60 20.27 4.59
C TRP A 18 0.40 19.84 5.42
N ASP A 19 -0.18 20.76 6.20
CA ASP A 19 -1.36 20.50 7.03
C ASP A 19 -2.53 20.00 6.20
N LYS A 20 -2.81 20.66 5.07
CA LYS A 20 -3.86 20.25 4.13
C LYS A 20 -3.63 18.83 3.58
N LEU A 21 -2.38 18.49 3.24
CA LEU A 21 -2.04 17.14 2.76
C LEU A 21 -2.25 16.08 3.85
N VAL A 22 -1.83 16.37 5.08
CA VAL A 22 -1.99 15.48 6.24
C VAL A 22 -3.46 15.23 6.51
N ASP A 23 -4.29 16.28 6.51
CA ASP A 23 -5.73 16.17 6.71
C ASP A 23 -6.39 15.34 5.60
N GLN A 24 -6.05 15.60 4.33
CA GLN A 24 -6.59 14.83 3.21
C GLN A 24 -6.19 13.36 3.25
N TYR A 25 -4.95 13.05 3.68
CA TYR A 25 -4.50 11.68 3.90
C TYR A 25 -5.27 10.98 5.02
N LYS A 26 -5.44 11.66 6.16
CA LYS A 26 -6.24 11.20 7.30
C LYS A 26 -7.68 10.92 6.87
N GLU A 27 -8.34 11.86 6.20
CA GLU A 27 -9.72 11.73 5.74
C GLU A 27 -9.90 10.52 4.81
N PHE A 28 -9.04 10.38 3.79
CA PHE A 28 -9.13 9.25 2.87
C PHE A 28 -8.90 7.91 3.59
N ARG A 29 -7.93 7.85 4.50
CA ARG A 29 -7.64 6.65 5.28
C ARG A 29 -8.81 6.28 6.19
N LEU A 30 -9.35 7.23 6.94
CA LEU A 30 -10.48 6.97 7.83
C LEU A 30 -11.73 6.57 7.06
N LEU A 31 -12.01 7.22 5.92
CA LEU A 31 -13.11 6.83 5.04
C LEU A 31 -12.94 5.39 4.52
N SER A 32 -11.71 4.99 4.17
CA SER A 32 -11.46 3.61 3.73
C SER A 32 -11.81 2.57 4.80
N LEU A 33 -11.48 2.86 6.06
CA LEU A 33 -11.79 2.00 7.21
C LEU A 33 -13.29 1.96 7.51
N GLN A 34 -14.04 3.03 7.22
CA GLN A 34 -15.49 3.04 7.38
C GLN A 34 -16.21 2.28 6.26
N LEU A 35 -15.80 2.49 5.01
CA LEU A 35 -16.48 1.93 3.85
C LEU A 35 -16.12 0.47 3.57
N SER A 36 -14.97 0.00 4.04
CA SER A 36 -14.50 -1.37 3.79
C SER A 36 -13.59 -1.87 4.93
N PRO A 37 -14.09 -1.94 6.18
CA PRO A 37 -13.29 -2.37 7.33
C PRO A 37 -12.66 -3.76 7.13
N GLU A 38 -13.34 -4.66 6.42
CA GLU A 38 -12.87 -6.01 6.11
C GLU A 38 -11.64 -6.06 5.20
N SER A 39 -11.29 -4.94 4.56
CA SER A 39 -10.11 -4.82 3.70
C SER A 39 -8.84 -4.46 4.49
N PHE A 40 -8.93 -4.26 5.80
CA PHE A 40 -7.82 -3.78 6.62
C PHE A 40 -7.69 -4.54 7.94
N SER A 41 -6.44 -4.72 8.39
CA SER A 41 -6.12 -5.29 9.72
C SER A 41 -6.26 -4.27 10.86
N SER A 42 -6.57 -3.01 10.56
CA SER A 42 -6.91 -1.99 11.55
C SER A 42 -8.37 -1.54 11.40
N ASN A 43 -8.84 -0.67 12.29
CA ASN A 43 -10.23 -0.22 12.30
C ASN A 43 -10.32 1.29 12.52
N TYR A 44 -11.49 1.85 12.16
CA TYR A 44 -11.76 3.28 12.25
C TYR A 44 -11.64 3.81 13.69
N ALA A 45 -12.23 3.12 14.67
CA ALA A 45 -12.25 3.58 16.06
C ALA A 45 -10.84 3.85 16.59
N ARG A 46 -9.91 2.93 16.34
CA ARG A 46 -8.50 3.08 16.71
C ARG A 46 -7.81 4.22 15.96
N GLU A 47 -7.91 4.24 14.63
CA GLU A 47 -7.15 5.24 13.85
C GLU A 47 -7.72 6.65 13.99
N ALA A 48 -9.01 6.81 14.28
CA ALA A 48 -9.64 8.12 14.49
C ALA A 48 -9.08 8.87 15.71
N GLU A 49 -8.55 8.13 16.70
CA GLU A 49 -7.92 8.67 17.91
C GLU A 49 -6.46 9.10 17.68
N PHE A 50 -5.87 8.84 16.51
CA PHE A 50 -4.50 9.23 16.23
C PHE A 50 -4.33 10.76 16.19
N THR A 51 -3.27 11.23 16.83
CA THR A 51 -2.84 12.62 16.85
C THR A 51 -2.34 13.07 15.48
N LYS A 52 -2.28 14.40 15.27
CA LYS A 52 -1.70 14.99 14.04
C LYS A 52 -0.28 14.45 13.79
N ASP A 53 0.58 14.44 14.80
CA ASP A 53 1.96 13.93 14.72
C ASP A 53 2.02 12.48 14.24
N ALA A 54 1.07 11.63 14.65
CA ALA A 54 1.00 10.25 14.18
C ALA A 54 0.65 10.14 12.68
N TRP A 55 -0.20 11.04 12.18
CA TRP A 55 -0.52 11.13 10.75
C TRP A 55 0.65 11.70 9.94
N GLU A 56 1.31 12.73 10.45
CA GLU A 56 2.54 13.30 9.86
C GLU A 56 3.67 12.26 9.80
N ALA A 57 3.87 11.49 10.87
CA ALA A 57 4.86 10.43 10.94
C ALA A 57 4.62 9.34 9.88
N ARG A 58 3.36 9.04 9.55
CA ARG A 58 3.02 8.09 8.48
C ARG A 58 3.44 8.60 7.10
N LEU A 59 3.16 9.86 6.79
CA LEU A 59 3.53 10.46 5.50
C LEU A 59 5.05 10.67 5.37
N SER A 60 5.69 11.14 6.45
CA SER A 60 7.13 11.45 6.47
C SER A 60 8.03 10.23 6.65
N ASN A 61 7.48 9.04 6.95
CA ASN A 61 8.26 7.82 7.10
C ASN A 61 9.14 7.55 5.86
N PRO A 62 10.49 7.50 6.00
CA PRO A 62 11.39 7.37 4.86
C PRO A 62 11.22 6.04 4.12
N LEU A 63 10.70 5.00 4.77
CA LEU A 63 10.48 3.69 4.18
C LEU A 63 9.07 3.53 3.55
N ALA A 64 8.13 4.45 3.73
CA ALA A 64 6.72 4.19 3.36
C ALA A 64 6.16 5.18 2.34
N SER A 65 6.24 4.90 1.04
CA SER A 65 5.71 5.80 0.00
C SER A 65 4.20 5.63 -0.19
N SER A 66 3.40 6.64 0.21
CA SER A 66 1.97 6.69 -0.09
C SER A 66 1.75 7.09 -1.55
N ILE A 67 1.06 6.26 -2.32
CA ILE A 67 0.70 6.46 -3.72
C ILE A 67 -0.80 6.67 -3.80
N ILE A 68 -1.24 7.66 -4.57
CA ILE A 68 -2.66 7.95 -4.82
C ILE A 68 -2.97 7.93 -6.32
N ILE A 69 -4.26 7.81 -6.65
CA ILE A 69 -4.77 8.11 -7.99
C ILE A 69 -5.72 9.29 -7.94
N MET A 70 -5.61 10.19 -8.91
CA MET A 70 -6.54 11.30 -9.12
C MET A 70 -7.01 11.35 -10.58
N SER A 71 -8.06 12.12 -10.83
CA SER A 71 -8.40 12.51 -12.20
C SER A 71 -7.39 13.51 -12.73
N ASP A 72 -6.94 13.32 -13.96
CA ASP A 72 -6.09 14.26 -14.68
C ASP A 72 -6.64 14.45 -16.10
N PRO A 73 -7.68 15.28 -16.27
CA PRO A 73 -8.38 15.43 -17.54
C PRO A 73 -7.53 16.13 -18.61
N LYS A 74 -6.50 16.87 -18.20
CA LYS A 74 -5.58 17.60 -19.09
C LYS A 74 -4.14 17.36 -18.63
N PRO A 75 -3.55 16.19 -18.96
CA PRO A 75 -2.21 15.84 -18.54
C PRO A 75 -1.19 16.92 -18.88
N GLY A 76 -0.39 17.31 -17.88
CA GLY A 76 0.66 18.32 -18.02
C GLY A 76 0.21 19.78 -17.90
N SER A 77 -1.10 20.03 -17.69
CA SER A 77 -1.60 21.41 -17.53
C SER A 77 -1.50 21.97 -16.10
N VAL A 78 -1.41 21.09 -15.10
CA VAL A 78 -1.33 21.42 -13.68
C VAL A 78 -0.23 20.57 -13.06
N ASP A 79 0.55 21.14 -12.15
CA ASP A 79 1.61 20.40 -11.45
C ASP A 79 1.03 19.37 -10.46
N ASP A 80 1.86 18.39 -10.08
CA ASP A 80 1.42 17.27 -9.25
C ASP A 80 0.96 17.70 -7.86
N LEU A 81 1.63 18.68 -7.26
CA LEU A 81 1.26 19.14 -5.92
C LEU A 81 -0.10 19.83 -5.93
N SER A 82 -0.36 20.67 -6.94
CA SER A 82 -1.66 21.29 -7.15
C SER A 82 -2.76 20.26 -7.39
N LEU A 83 -2.50 19.16 -8.13
CA LEU A 83 -3.46 18.07 -8.28
C LEU A 83 -3.70 17.37 -6.94
N ILE A 84 -2.62 16.97 -6.23
CA ILE A 84 -2.66 16.27 -4.94
C ILE A 84 -3.57 17.00 -3.94
N LEU A 85 -3.36 18.31 -3.80
CA LEU A 85 -4.03 19.14 -2.79
C LEU A 85 -5.45 19.54 -3.17
N ASN A 86 -5.87 19.43 -4.43
CA ASN A 86 -7.13 20.01 -4.89
C ASN A 86 -8.05 19.04 -5.65
N GLN A 87 -7.59 17.82 -5.94
CA GLN A 87 -8.42 16.79 -6.56
C GLN A 87 -8.83 15.71 -5.56
N PRO A 88 -10.05 15.16 -5.69
CA PRO A 88 -10.43 13.97 -4.94
C PRO A 88 -9.52 12.79 -5.26
N TRP A 89 -9.07 12.09 -4.22
CA TRP A 89 -8.31 10.85 -4.38
C TRP A 89 -9.28 9.70 -4.68
N LEU A 90 -8.95 8.92 -5.70
CA LEU A 90 -9.80 7.86 -6.25
C LEU A 90 -9.36 6.46 -5.84
N ALA A 91 -8.11 6.32 -5.40
CA ALA A 91 -7.52 5.08 -4.90
C ALA A 91 -6.20 5.41 -4.17
N SER A 92 -5.74 4.52 -3.29
CA SER A 92 -4.44 4.63 -2.64
C SER A 92 -3.73 3.28 -2.47
N LEU A 93 -2.42 3.34 -2.29
CA LEU A 93 -1.53 2.23 -1.94
C LEU A 93 -0.39 2.78 -1.10
N VAL A 94 0.11 2.04 -0.12
CA VAL A 94 1.36 2.35 0.59
C VAL A 94 2.42 1.34 0.16
N LEU A 95 3.50 1.80 -0.45
CA LEU A 95 4.67 0.98 -0.77
C LEU A 95 5.70 1.11 0.35
N TYR A 96 5.95 0.04 1.10
CA TYR A 96 6.89 0.02 2.22
C TYR A 96 8.20 -0.65 1.81
N GLY A 97 9.32 0.05 1.90
CA GLY A 97 10.66 -0.45 1.61
C GLY A 97 11.63 0.69 1.26
N PRO A 98 12.89 0.37 0.91
CA PRO A 98 13.41 -1.00 0.83
C PRO A 98 13.59 -1.63 2.21
N LEU A 99 13.27 -2.92 2.31
CA LEU A 99 13.69 -3.82 3.38
C LEU A 99 14.81 -4.72 2.88
N GLU A 100 15.70 -5.17 3.75
CA GLU A 100 16.69 -6.20 3.40
C GLU A 100 15.95 -7.51 3.08
N ALA A 101 16.11 -8.04 1.86
CA ALA A 101 15.30 -9.17 1.37
C ALA A 101 15.35 -10.38 2.31
N LYS A 102 16.54 -10.73 2.82
CA LYS A 102 16.76 -11.91 3.68
C LYS A 102 16.04 -11.84 5.02
N THR A 103 15.76 -10.65 5.52
CA THR A 103 15.13 -10.41 6.81
C THR A 103 13.74 -9.77 6.70
N ALA A 104 13.30 -9.44 5.47
CA ALA A 104 12.11 -8.65 5.20
C ALA A 104 10.82 -9.22 5.81
N ALA A 105 10.60 -10.54 5.73
CA ALA A 105 9.42 -11.18 6.32
C ALA A 105 9.37 -10.95 7.84
N LYS A 106 10.48 -11.21 8.53
CA LYS A 106 10.61 -10.97 9.98
C LYS A 106 10.46 -9.48 10.33
N THR A 107 11.13 -8.59 9.59
CA THR A 107 10.99 -7.14 9.80
C THR A 107 9.53 -6.70 9.64
N TRP A 108 8.82 -7.27 8.67
CA TRP A 108 7.41 -6.99 8.46
C TRP A 108 6.53 -7.53 9.60
N GLU A 109 6.79 -8.73 10.11
CA GLU A 109 6.12 -9.27 11.30
C GLU A 109 6.29 -8.36 12.50
N ASP A 110 7.51 -7.90 12.78
CA ASP A 110 7.81 -7.00 13.90
C ASP A 110 7.06 -5.67 13.77
N LEU A 111 7.01 -5.11 12.55
CA LEU A 111 6.30 -3.86 12.26
C LEU A 111 4.78 -4.00 12.39
N GLN A 112 4.22 -5.11 11.93
CA GLN A 112 2.78 -5.38 11.99
C GLN A 112 2.33 -6.04 13.30
N LYS A 113 3.29 -6.41 14.16
CA LYS A 113 3.08 -7.20 15.39
C LYS A 113 2.40 -8.54 15.13
N PHE A 114 2.82 -9.21 14.07
CA PHE A 114 2.37 -10.58 13.79
C PHE A 114 3.09 -11.60 14.68
N GLU A 115 2.52 -12.79 14.76
CA GLU A 115 3.19 -13.92 15.42
C GLU A 115 4.53 -14.21 14.69
N PRO A 116 5.65 -14.34 15.42
CA PRO A 116 6.94 -14.59 14.80
C PRO A 116 6.94 -15.87 13.95
N GLY A 117 7.42 -15.77 12.71
CA GLY A 117 7.47 -16.88 11.77
C GLY A 117 6.12 -17.25 11.13
N SER A 118 5.09 -16.41 11.31
CA SER A 118 3.79 -16.62 10.65
C SER A 118 3.80 -16.32 9.16
N THR A 119 4.76 -15.51 8.69
CA THR A 119 4.86 -15.08 7.29
C THR A 119 6.12 -15.61 6.61
N TYR A 120 5.99 -15.90 5.33
CA TYR A 120 7.09 -16.30 4.47
C TYR A 120 6.93 -15.64 3.10
N PHE A 121 7.98 -14.95 2.63
CA PHE A 121 7.96 -14.19 1.38
C PHE A 121 8.50 -14.99 0.18
N GLY A 122 8.55 -16.31 0.27
CA GLY A 122 9.09 -17.17 -0.79
C GLY A 122 10.63 -17.26 -0.79
N PRO A 123 11.20 -18.11 -1.66
CA PRO A 123 12.65 -18.32 -1.76
C PRO A 123 13.33 -17.09 -2.38
N ILE A 124 14.43 -16.63 -1.80
CA ILE A 124 15.12 -15.41 -2.23
C ILE A 124 16.30 -15.83 -3.11
N ALA A 125 16.33 -15.37 -4.35
CA ALA A 125 17.47 -15.54 -5.24
C ALA A 125 18.63 -14.63 -4.80
N ASP A 126 19.88 -15.05 -5.02
CA ASP A 126 21.07 -14.33 -4.53
C ASP A 126 21.16 -12.88 -5.03
N GLU A 127 20.62 -12.59 -6.22
CA GLU A 127 20.62 -11.26 -6.80
C GLU A 127 19.52 -10.32 -6.27
N ILE A 128 18.62 -10.80 -5.40
CA ILE A 128 17.55 -10.01 -4.78
C ILE A 128 17.98 -9.57 -3.39
N GLU A 129 18.43 -8.31 -3.29
CA GLU A 129 18.89 -7.73 -2.02
C GLU A 129 17.79 -6.93 -1.29
N SER A 130 16.77 -6.47 -2.01
CA SER A 130 15.73 -5.58 -1.48
C SER A 130 14.32 -6.13 -1.65
N ALA A 131 13.49 -5.91 -0.62
CA ALA A 131 12.06 -6.21 -0.62
C ALA A 131 11.22 -4.96 -0.39
N TYR A 132 10.05 -4.93 -1.03
CA TYR A 132 9.04 -3.90 -0.80
C TYR A 132 7.68 -4.56 -0.56
N VAL A 133 6.93 -4.05 0.41
CA VAL A 133 5.60 -4.54 0.75
C VAL A 133 4.54 -3.54 0.28
N LEU A 134 3.63 -3.99 -0.57
CA LEU A 134 2.43 -3.26 -0.92
C LEU A 134 1.41 -3.44 0.21
N ASN A 135 1.07 -2.34 0.87
CA ASN A 135 0.16 -2.32 2.00
C ASN A 135 -1.00 -1.34 1.77
N ALA A 136 -2.13 -1.58 2.43
CA ALA A 136 -3.30 -0.70 2.42
C ALA A 136 -3.77 -0.29 1.00
N ILE A 137 -3.75 -1.24 0.05
CA ILE A 137 -4.29 -1.00 -1.30
C ILE A 137 -5.79 -0.83 -1.20
N TYR A 138 -6.30 0.30 -1.69
CA TYR A 138 -7.71 0.61 -1.58
C TYR A 138 -8.26 1.33 -2.80
N VAL A 139 -9.41 0.85 -3.25
CA VAL A 139 -10.27 1.52 -4.23
C VAL A 139 -11.67 1.62 -3.61
N PRO A 140 -12.19 2.83 -3.35
CA PRO A 140 -13.54 3.03 -2.86
C PRO A 140 -14.56 2.28 -3.73
N PRO A 141 -15.64 1.70 -3.15
CA PRO A 141 -16.64 0.95 -3.91
C PRO A 141 -17.15 1.66 -5.17
N SER A 142 -17.38 2.97 -5.10
CA SER A 142 -17.84 3.81 -6.23
C SER A 142 -16.80 4.00 -7.36
N GLN A 143 -15.54 3.63 -7.12
CA GLN A 143 -14.42 3.74 -8.05
C GLN A 143 -13.89 2.37 -8.53
N ARG A 144 -14.42 1.25 -8.02
CA ARG A 144 -14.00 -0.10 -8.41
C ARG A 144 -14.34 -0.39 -9.88
N ARG A 145 -13.68 -1.43 -10.42
CA ARG A 145 -13.85 -1.91 -11.82
C ARG A 145 -13.44 -0.92 -12.91
N LYS A 146 -12.72 0.16 -12.55
CA LYS A 146 -12.13 1.15 -13.49
C LYS A 146 -10.62 0.95 -13.74
N GLY A 147 -10.06 -0.20 -13.33
CA GLY A 147 -8.63 -0.51 -13.49
C GLY A 147 -7.69 0.21 -12.52
N LEU A 148 -8.21 0.93 -11.52
CA LEU A 148 -7.39 1.77 -10.62
C LEU A 148 -6.41 0.97 -9.75
N ALA A 149 -6.80 -0.20 -9.25
CA ALA A 149 -5.90 -1.05 -8.47
C ALA A 149 -4.68 -1.50 -9.29
N ASN A 150 -4.90 -1.95 -10.53
CA ASN A 150 -3.81 -2.29 -11.44
C ASN A 150 -2.88 -1.09 -11.68
N LYS A 151 -3.48 0.10 -11.85
CA LYS A 151 -2.70 1.32 -12.06
C LYS A 151 -1.83 1.71 -10.85
N LEU A 152 -2.31 1.50 -9.63
CA LEU A 152 -1.50 1.66 -8.41
C LEU A 152 -0.33 0.67 -8.39
N ILE A 153 -0.60 -0.60 -8.73
CA ILE A 153 0.39 -1.67 -8.73
C ILE A 153 1.48 -1.40 -9.77
N GLU A 154 1.12 -1.03 -11.00
CA GLU A 154 2.11 -0.68 -12.04
C GLU A 154 2.98 0.50 -11.61
N HIS A 155 2.38 1.55 -11.04
CA HIS A 155 3.16 2.67 -10.51
C HIS A 155 4.09 2.26 -9.37
N ALA A 156 3.66 1.33 -8.50
CA ALA A 156 4.51 0.81 -7.44
C ALA A 156 5.68 -0.02 -7.98
N LYS A 157 5.48 -0.83 -9.04
CA LYS A 157 6.57 -1.54 -9.72
C LYS A 157 7.60 -0.57 -10.28
N GLU A 158 7.15 0.44 -11.03
CA GLU A 158 8.00 1.50 -11.58
C GLU A 158 8.76 2.24 -10.46
N LEU A 159 8.07 2.57 -9.37
CA LEU A 159 8.67 3.25 -8.22
C LEU A 159 9.73 2.38 -7.55
N THR A 160 9.48 1.10 -7.33
CA THR A 160 10.44 0.15 -6.77
C THR A 160 11.67 0.01 -7.66
N VAL A 161 11.50 -0.22 -8.97
CA VAL A 161 12.63 -0.33 -9.90
C VAL A 161 13.46 0.94 -9.88
N ARG A 162 12.83 2.13 -9.87
CA ARG A 162 13.53 3.41 -9.78
C ARG A 162 14.27 3.59 -8.45
N GLN A 163 13.61 3.29 -7.32
CA GLN A 163 14.20 3.44 -5.98
C GLN A 163 15.33 2.43 -5.73
N ASN A 164 15.28 1.28 -6.39
CA ASN A 164 16.29 0.23 -6.31
C ASN A 164 17.32 0.31 -7.46
N GLU A 165 17.45 1.48 -8.12
CA GLU A 165 18.45 1.73 -9.17
C GLU A 165 18.42 0.72 -10.33
N GLY A 166 17.25 0.18 -10.65
CA GLY A 166 17.07 -0.84 -11.67
C GLY A 166 17.42 -2.28 -11.23
N LYS A 167 18.04 -2.47 -10.06
CA LYS A 167 18.39 -3.79 -9.52
C LYS A 167 17.13 -4.62 -9.22
N LYS A 168 17.27 -5.95 -9.22
CA LYS A 168 16.15 -6.83 -8.87
C LYS A 168 15.68 -6.56 -7.44
N ALA A 169 14.37 -6.49 -7.28
CA ALA A 169 13.70 -6.38 -5.99
C ALA A 169 12.48 -7.30 -5.96
N MET A 170 12.15 -7.79 -4.77
CA MET A 170 10.90 -8.51 -4.54
C MET A 170 9.80 -7.54 -4.09
N LEU A 171 8.62 -7.66 -4.70
CA LEU A 171 7.38 -7.06 -4.25
C LEU A 171 6.53 -8.10 -3.55
N VAL A 172 5.98 -7.75 -2.39
CA VAL A 172 5.16 -8.65 -1.59
C VAL A 172 3.87 -7.96 -1.18
N LEU A 173 2.78 -8.70 -1.07
CA LEU A 173 1.54 -8.24 -0.47
C LEU A 173 0.89 -9.34 0.36
N LEU A 174 0.12 -8.93 1.35
CA LEU A 174 -0.68 -9.82 2.18
C LEU A 174 -2.15 -9.48 1.94
N VAL A 175 -2.96 -10.49 1.67
CA VAL A 175 -4.36 -10.31 1.27
C VAL A 175 -5.22 -11.38 1.91
N ASN A 176 -6.42 -11.01 2.35
CA ASN A 176 -7.40 -11.99 2.84
C ASN A 176 -7.63 -13.05 1.75
N PHE A 177 -7.40 -14.31 2.09
CA PHE A 177 -7.42 -15.44 1.16
C PHE A 177 -8.79 -15.61 0.49
N ASN A 178 -9.86 -15.23 1.21
CA ASN A 178 -11.23 -15.29 0.71
C ASN A 178 -11.61 -14.12 -0.20
N SER A 179 -10.73 -13.11 -0.34
CA SER A 179 -10.94 -11.98 -1.25
C SER A 179 -10.59 -12.37 -2.70
N VAL A 180 -11.40 -13.28 -3.28
CA VAL A 180 -11.18 -13.84 -4.64
C VAL A 180 -10.98 -12.76 -5.70
N ALA A 181 -11.70 -11.63 -5.58
CA ALA A 181 -11.56 -10.52 -6.51
C ALA A 181 -10.19 -9.82 -6.40
N ALA A 182 -9.65 -9.67 -5.19
CA ALA A 182 -8.32 -9.09 -4.97
C ALA A 182 -7.22 -10.06 -5.41
N MET A 183 -7.32 -11.34 -5.02
CA MET A 183 -6.40 -12.41 -5.46
C MET A 183 -6.25 -12.41 -6.99
N LYS A 184 -7.37 -12.47 -7.72
CA LYS A 184 -7.37 -12.43 -9.19
C LYS A 184 -6.83 -11.12 -9.78
N CYS A 185 -6.94 -10.01 -9.05
CA CYS A 185 -6.35 -8.74 -9.48
C CYS A 185 -4.82 -8.79 -9.38
N TYR A 186 -4.30 -9.36 -8.29
CA TYR A 186 -2.86 -9.50 -8.06
C TYR A 186 -2.23 -10.53 -9.00
N GLU A 187 -2.88 -11.68 -9.21
CA GLU A 187 -2.47 -12.69 -10.21
C GLU A 187 -2.34 -12.08 -11.62
N LYS A 188 -3.34 -11.30 -12.05
CA LYS A 188 -3.29 -10.58 -13.34
C LYS A 188 -2.18 -9.55 -13.42
N SER A 189 -1.72 -9.06 -12.27
CA SER A 189 -0.60 -8.14 -12.16
C SER A 189 0.75 -8.87 -12.04
N GLY A 190 0.76 -10.21 -12.12
CA GLY A 190 1.96 -11.06 -12.09
C GLY A 190 2.34 -11.60 -10.72
N PHE A 191 1.56 -11.35 -9.66
CA PHE A 191 1.84 -11.89 -8.35
C PHE A 191 1.43 -13.36 -8.24
N GLU A 192 2.22 -14.16 -7.55
CA GLU A 192 1.96 -15.57 -7.27
C GLU A 192 1.84 -15.80 -5.78
N VAL A 193 1.00 -16.76 -5.37
CA VAL A 193 0.89 -17.16 -3.97
C VAL A 193 2.13 -17.94 -3.57
N VAL A 194 2.83 -17.49 -2.53
CA VAL A 194 4.06 -18.13 -2.01
C VAL A 194 3.90 -18.69 -0.61
N HIS A 195 2.88 -18.25 0.13
CA HIS A 195 2.56 -18.68 1.47
C HIS A 195 1.12 -18.31 1.82
N ASP A 196 0.54 -18.98 2.81
CA ASP A 196 -0.72 -18.59 3.44
C ASP A 196 -0.64 -18.83 4.94
N TYR A 197 -1.36 -18.02 5.72
CA TYR A 197 -1.30 -18.08 7.17
C TYR A 197 -2.63 -17.69 7.80
N TRP A 198 -2.83 -18.19 9.02
CA TRP A 198 -3.98 -17.87 9.86
C TRP A 198 -3.58 -16.84 10.91
N PHE A 199 -4.44 -15.88 11.17
CA PHE A 199 -4.22 -14.82 12.16
C PHE A 199 -5.48 -14.57 12.98
N ASP A 200 -5.32 -13.98 14.16
CA ASP A 200 -6.48 -13.60 14.97
C ASP A 200 -7.01 -12.27 14.42
N ASP A 201 -8.21 -12.31 13.83
CA ASP A 201 -8.80 -11.13 13.19
C ASP A 201 -9.48 -10.25 14.25
N PRO A 202 -8.95 -9.04 14.54
CA PRO A 202 -9.55 -8.15 15.53
C PRO A 202 -10.93 -7.63 15.12
N ASN A 203 -11.32 -7.80 13.86
CA ASN A 203 -12.62 -7.41 13.33
C ASN A 203 -13.63 -8.58 13.32
N ALA A 204 -13.21 -9.81 13.58
CA ALA A 204 -14.11 -10.97 13.62
C ALA A 204 -14.78 -11.10 15.00
N SER A 205 -16.07 -11.42 15.02
CA SER A 205 -16.77 -11.83 16.24
C SER A 205 -16.54 -13.32 16.50
N GLY A 206 -15.99 -13.68 17.67
CA GLY A 206 -15.80 -15.06 18.11
C GLY A 206 -14.38 -15.62 17.90
N THR A 207 -14.24 -16.94 17.76
CA THR A 207 -12.95 -17.66 17.64
C THR A 207 -12.50 -17.86 16.19
N THR A 208 -13.12 -17.16 15.23
CA THR A 208 -12.81 -17.32 13.81
C THR A 208 -11.49 -16.62 13.50
N ARG A 209 -10.46 -17.41 13.16
CA ARG A 209 -9.19 -16.87 12.67
C ARG A 209 -9.38 -16.34 11.25
N GLY A 210 -8.76 -15.21 10.93
CA GLY A 210 -8.61 -14.73 9.57
C GLY A 210 -7.62 -15.59 8.79
N HIS A 211 -7.80 -15.71 7.49
CA HIS A 211 -6.92 -16.44 6.57
C HIS A 211 -6.39 -15.47 5.53
N ALA A 212 -5.07 -15.39 5.38
CA ALA A 212 -4.42 -14.52 4.41
C ALA A 212 -3.42 -15.28 3.54
N ALA A 213 -3.33 -14.88 2.27
CA ALA A 213 -2.26 -15.27 1.37
C ALA A 213 -1.15 -14.20 1.41
N VAL A 214 0.10 -14.66 1.33
CA VAL A 214 1.24 -13.85 0.92
C VAL A 214 1.44 -14.08 -0.57
N MET A 215 1.41 -12.99 -1.34
CA MET A 215 1.69 -13.03 -2.77
C MET A 215 2.94 -12.23 -3.11
N ARG A 216 3.71 -12.71 -4.08
CA ARG A 216 4.99 -12.13 -4.47
C ARG A 216 5.12 -11.97 -5.98
N LEU A 217 5.86 -10.93 -6.38
CA LEU A 217 6.38 -10.72 -7.73
C LEU A 217 7.79 -10.13 -7.64
N ASP A 218 8.73 -10.59 -8.45
CA ASP A 218 10.05 -9.96 -8.58
C ASP A 218 10.07 -8.97 -9.76
N VAL A 219 10.72 -7.82 -9.59
CA VAL A 219 10.81 -6.74 -10.59
C VAL A 219 12.23 -6.22 -10.75
N GLY A 220 12.54 -5.60 -11.89
CA GLY A 220 13.86 -5.05 -12.21
C GLY A 220 14.83 -6.10 -12.77
N GLY A 221 16.10 -5.70 -12.94
CA GLY A 221 17.19 -6.57 -13.44
C GLY A 221 17.12 -6.92 -14.93
N ASN A 222 16.52 -6.06 -15.75
CA ASN A 222 16.61 -6.11 -17.21
C ASN A 222 17.91 -5.49 -17.73
#